data_AF-A0A842TGY9-F1
#
_entry.id   AF-A0A842TGY9-F1
#
_cell.length_a   1.000
_cell.length_b   1.000
_cell.length_c   1.000
_cell.angle_alpha   90.00
_cell.angle_beta   90.00
_cell.angle_gamma   90.00
#
_symmetry.space_group_name_H-M   'P 1'
#
loop_
_entity.id
_entity.type
_entity.pdbx_description
1 polymer ?
#
loop_
_entity_poly.entity_id
_entity_poly.type
_entity_poly.pdbx_seq_one_letter_code
_entity_poly.pdbx_strand_id
1 'polypeptide(L)'
;MSSIKLGGEEIRYISLFESITGSSVRDCIIDEDEDRIVFVVNEGNIGLAIGKKGANIRRAKEFLKKKIDIVEYASDPEDFLKNTLAPARVKNVTITNSKRNNRKIAIITVDSRDRGLAIG
;
A
#
# COMPACT_ATOMS: atom_id res chain seq x y z
N MET A 1 -18.55 -14.78 -1.19
CA MET A 1 -17.56 -13.88 -0.58
C MET A 1 -16.21 -14.55 -0.71
N SER A 2 -15.36 -14.07 -1.62
CA SER A 2 -14.00 -14.59 -1.76
C SER A 2 -13.21 -14.11 -0.55
N SER A 3 -12.95 -14.98 0.42
CA SER A 3 -12.01 -14.65 1.50
C SER A 3 -10.63 -14.54 0.85
N ILE A 4 -10.07 -13.34 0.75
CA ILE A 4 -8.65 -13.17 0.49
C ILE A 4 -7.96 -13.85 1.67
N LYS A 5 -7.33 -15.00 1.43
CA LYS A 5 -6.60 -15.74 2.45
C LYS A 5 -5.15 -15.33 2.30
N LEU A 6 -4.57 -14.80 3.37
CA LEU A 6 -3.12 -14.61 3.45
C LEU A 6 -2.47 -15.99 3.34
N GLY A 7 -1.53 -16.14 2.39
CA GLY A 7 -0.69 -17.32 2.32
C GLY A 7 0.34 -17.35 3.46
N GLY A 8 1.11 -18.44 3.52
CA GLY A 8 2.11 -18.64 4.59
C GLY A 8 3.27 -17.63 4.51
N GLU A 9 3.60 -17.14 3.31
CA GLU A 9 4.66 -16.14 3.14
C GLU A 9 4.22 -14.74 3.53
N GLU A 10 3.00 -14.35 3.19
CA GLU A 10 2.41 -13.07 3.56
C GLU A 10 2.37 -12.93 5.08
N ILE A 11 1.92 -13.97 5.79
CA ILE A 11 1.92 -14.00 7.26
C ILE A 11 3.34 -13.85 7.81
N ARG A 12 4.32 -14.55 7.24
CA ARG A 12 5.73 -14.44 7.65
C ARG A 12 6.27 -13.01 7.49
N TYR A 13 5.99 -12.39 6.35
CA TYR A 13 6.43 -11.02 6.06
C TYR A 13 5.72 -10.00 6.94
N ILE A 14 4.42 -10.17 7.20
CA ILE A 14 3.68 -9.37 8.17
C ILE A 14 4.36 -9.45 9.53
N SER A 15 4.54 -10.66 10.09
CA SER A 15 5.12 -10.81 11.43
C SER A 15 6.54 -10.22 11.54
N LEU A 16 7.36 -10.40 10.51
CA LEU A 16 8.71 -9.81 10.49
C LEU A 16 8.66 -8.28 10.42
N PHE A 17 7.80 -7.72 9.57
CA PHE A 17 7.65 -6.28 9.44
C PHE A 17 7.12 -5.65 10.73
N GLU A 18 6.08 -6.24 11.35
CA GLU A 18 5.54 -5.79 12.64
C GLU A 18 6.61 -5.89 13.75
N SER A 19 7.39 -6.97 13.80
CA SER A 19 8.47 -7.13 14.77
C SER A 19 9.59 -6.09 14.62
N ILE A 20 9.87 -5.64 13.40
CA ILE A 20 10.91 -4.62 13.13
C ILE A 20 10.39 -3.21 13.43
N THR A 21 9.16 -2.93 13.02
CA THR A 21 8.62 -1.56 12.98
C THR A 21 7.78 -1.19 14.18
N GLY A 22 7.21 -2.19 14.86
CA GLY A 22 6.19 -2.01 15.91
C GLY A 22 4.82 -1.55 15.39
N SER A 23 4.66 -1.40 14.08
CA SER A 23 3.39 -1.01 13.46
C SER A 23 2.46 -2.21 13.30
N SER A 24 1.15 -1.95 13.24
CA SER A 24 0.16 -2.99 12.91
C SER A 24 -0.11 -3.03 11.42
N VAL A 25 0.09 -4.20 10.82
CA VAL A 25 -0.13 -4.46 9.39
C VAL A 25 -1.48 -5.13 9.20
N ARG A 26 -2.25 -4.60 8.25
CA ARG A 26 -3.56 -5.11 7.86
C ARG A 26 -3.49 -6.12 6.72
N ASP A 27 -2.63 -5.85 5.74
CA ASP A 27 -2.50 -6.67 4.54
C ASP A 27 -1.07 -6.61 3.98
N CYS A 28 -0.72 -7.61 3.19
CA CYS A 28 0.58 -7.76 2.57
C CYS A 28 0.39 -8.29 1.15
N ILE A 29 0.80 -7.49 0.17
CA ILE A 29 0.77 -7.86 -1.24
C ILE A 29 2.20 -8.10 -1.68
N ILE A 30 2.49 -9.33 -2.13
CA ILE A 30 3.78 -9.70 -2.69
C ILE A 30 3.66 -9.58 -4.21
N ASP A 31 4.52 -8.77 -4.79
CA ASP A 31 4.67 -8.56 -6.22
C ASP A 31 5.99 -9.22 -6.64
N GLU A 32 5.89 -10.46 -7.13
CA GLU A 32 7.05 -11.28 -7.50
C GLU A 32 7.77 -10.74 -8.74
N ASP A 33 7.02 -10.15 -9.68
CA ASP A 33 7.56 -9.62 -10.93
C ASP A 33 8.47 -8.40 -10.66
N GLU A 34 8.09 -7.52 -9.73
CA GLU A 34 8.85 -6.32 -9.38
C GLU A 34 9.78 -6.47 -8.16
N ASP A 35 9.87 -7.68 -7.61
CA ASP A 35 10.57 -8.03 -6.36
C ASP A 35 10.22 -7.04 -5.21
N ARG A 36 8.92 -6.80 -5.05
CA ARG A 36 8.37 -5.79 -4.16
C ARG A 36 7.35 -6.40 -3.19
N ILE A 37 7.35 -5.90 -1.96
CA ILE A 37 6.26 -6.12 -1.01
C ILE A 37 5.58 -4.79 -0.73
N VAL A 38 4.25 -4.78 -0.81
CA VAL A 38 3.41 -3.65 -0.39
C VAL A 38 2.72 -4.02 0.92
N PHE A 39 3.06 -3.31 2.00
CA PHE A 39 2.38 -3.46 3.27
C PHE A 39 1.26 -2.43 3.40
N VAL A 40 0.06 -2.89 3.74
CA VAL A 40 -1.04 -2.02 4.12
C VAL A 40 -1.06 -1.94 5.64
N VAL A 41 -0.73 -0.79 6.22
CA VAL A 41 -0.74 -0.58 7.68
C VAL A 41 -2.06 0.02 8.13
N ASN A 42 -2.39 -0.15 9.41
CA ASN A 42 -3.57 0.49 9.98
C ASN A 42 -3.47 2.03 9.94
N GLU A 43 -4.61 2.69 9.97
CA GLU A 43 -4.69 4.16 10.05
C GLU A 43 -3.86 4.68 11.23
N GLY A 44 -3.08 5.75 11.01
CA GLY A 44 -2.17 6.34 11.99
C GLY A 44 -0.84 5.59 12.19
N ASN A 45 -0.62 4.45 11.54
CA ASN A 45 0.59 3.65 11.73
C ASN A 45 1.70 3.98 10.72
N ILE A 46 1.45 4.78 9.69
CA ILE A 46 2.45 5.06 8.64
C ILE A 46 3.74 5.67 9.21
N GLY A 47 3.62 6.59 10.18
CA GLY A 47 4.77 7.22 10.82
C GLY A 47 5.61 6.23 11.63
N LEU A 48 4.96 5.30 12.33
CA LEU A 48 5.62 4.24 13.09
C LEU A 48 6.29 3.23 12.15
N ALA A 49 5.61 2.85 11.07
CA ALA A 49 6.13 1.95 10.05
C ALA A 49 7.38 2.51 9.36
N ILE A 50 7.40 3.82 9.07
CA ILE A 50 8.57 4.50 8.49
C ILE A 50 9.69 4.65 9.53
N GLY A 51 9.33 5.06 10.76
CA GLY A 51 10.27 5.34 11.83
C GLY A 51 11.08 6.63 11.63
N LYS A 52 11.81 7.07 12.66
CA LYS A 52 12.60 8.31 12.62
C LYS A 52 13.61 8.27 11.46
N LYS A 53 13.53 9.24 10.54
CA LYS A 53 14.37 9.32 9.32
C LYS A 53 14.34 8.02 8.48
N GLY A 54 13.24 7.28 8.48
CA GLY A 54 13.11 6.04 7.70
C GLY A 54 13.90 4.86 8.29
N ALA A 55 14.28 4.90 9.57
CA ALA A 55 15.08 3.83 10.18
C ALA A 55 14.40 2.46 10.13
N ASN A 56 13.08 2.41 10.36
CA ASN A 56 12.33 1.15 10.42
C ASN A 56 12.20 0.54 9.02
N ILE A 57 11.83 1.36 8.03
CA ILE A 57 11.71 0.88 6.65
C ILE A 57 13.06 0.46 6.05
N ARG A 58 14.16 1.15 6.40
CA ARG A 58 15.52 0.73 6.00
C ARG A 58 15.88 -0.62 6.59
N ARG A 59 15.62 -0.81 7.88
CA ARG A 59 15.87 -2.09 8.56
C ARG A 59 15.01 -3.21 7.95
N ALA A 60 13.73 -2.95 7.71
CA ALA A 60 12.84 -3.91 7.06
C ALA A 60 13.36 -4.32 5.67
N LYS A 61 13.83 -3.37 4.85
CA LYS A 61 14.44 -3.65 3.53
C LYS A 61 15.69 -4.53 3.64
N GLU A 62 16.53 -4.31 4.66
CA GLU A 62 17.74 -5.12 4.90
C GLU A 62 17.40 -6.58 5.26
N PHE A 63 16.38 -6.80 6.10
CA PHE A 63 15.97 -8.15 6.51
C PHE A 63 15.18 -8.89 5.44
N LEU A 64 14.30 -8.20 4.73
CA LEU A 64 13.44 -8.79 3.70
C LEU A 64 14.13 -8.91 2.34
N LYS A 65 15.19 -8.13 2.09
CA LYS A 65 15.93 -8.08 0.83
C LYS A 65 15.06 -7.84 -0.41
N LYS A 66 13.93 -7.14 -0.23
CA LYS A 66 12.97 -6.79 -1.27
C LYS A 66 12.72 -5.28 -1.27
N LYS A 67 12.20 -4.74 -2.37
CA LYS A 67 11.62 -3.40 -2.36
C LYS A 67 10.41 -3.42 -1.42
N ILE A 68 10.23 -2.33 -0.67
CA ILE A 68 9.10 -2.22 0.26
C ILE A 68 8.43 -0.87 0.04
N ASP A 69 7.13 -0.94 -0.22
CA ASP A 69 6.19 0.17 -0.21
C ASP A 69 5.23 -0.01 0.97
N ILE A 70 4.79 1.10 1.55
CA ILE A 70 3.86 1.11 2.68
C ILE A 70 2.70 2.03 2.32
N VAL A 71 1.49 1.52 2.48
CA VAL A 71 0.25 2.26 2.26
C VAL A 71 -0.52 2.30 3.58
N GLU A 72 -0.98 3.49 3.97
CA GLU A 72 -1.88 3.61 5.10
C GLU A 72 -3.30 3.26 4.68
N TYR A 73 -3.93 2.34 5.40
CA TYR A 73 -5.33 2.01 5.20
C TYR A 73 -6.22 3.21 5.52
N ALA A 74 -7.25 3.39 4.70
CA ALA A 74 -8.37 4.25 5.01
C ALA A 74 -9.68 3.49 4.80
N SER A 75 -10.69 3.78 5.63
CA SER A 75 -12.00 3.16 5.51
C SER A 75 -12.78 3.70 4.30
N ASP A 76 -12.59 4.98 3.99
CA ASP A 76 -13.10 5.59 2.77
C ASP A 76 -12.25 5.17 1.55
N PRO A 77 -12.87 4.60 0.50
CA PRO A 77 -12.14 4.14 -0.68
C PRO A 77 -11.41 5.26 -1.44
N GLU A 78 -11.92 6.50 -1.44
CA GLU A 78 -11.24 7.60 -2.11
C GLU A 78 -9.97 7.98 -1.37
N ASP A 79 -10.04 8.07 -0.05
CA ASP A 79 -8.85 8.35 0.78
C ASP A 79 -7.84 7.22 0.72
N PHE A 80 -8.29 5.97 0.66
CA PHE A 80 -7.38 4.83 0.47
C PHE A 80 -6.67 4.90 -0.89
N LEU A 81 -7.39 5.24 -1.97
CA LEU A 81 -6.79 5.43 -3.29
C LEU A 81 -5.82 6.60 -3.33
N LYS A 82 -6.09 7.69 -2.60
CA LYS A 82 -5.13 8.80 -2.46
C LYS A 82 -3.86 8.33 -1.75
N ASN A 83 -3.99 7.56 -0.67
CA ASN A 83 -2.85 7.00 0.06
C ASN A 83 -2.00 6.08 -0.82
N THR A 84 -2.62 5.26 -1.68
CA THR A 84 -1.88 4.37 -2.60
C THR A 84 -1.04 5.09 -3.65
N LEU A 85 -1.40 6.33 -3.99
CA LEU A 85 -0.72 7.12 -5.01
C LEU A 85 0.29 8.11 -4.43
N ALA A 86 0.47 8.15 -3.11
CA ALA A 86 1.46 9.01 -2.49
C ALA A 86 2.87 8.70 -3.06
N PRO A 87 3.66 9.71 -3.45
CA PRO A 87 3.51 11.14 -3.20
C PRO A 87 2.80 11.95 -4.30
N ALA A 88 2.22 11.30 -5.32
CA ALA A 88 1.55 11.99 -6.41
C ALA A 88 0.30 12.74 -5.90
N ARG A 89 0.16 14.01 -6.28
CA ARG A 89 -0.99 14.83 -5.87
C ARG A 89 -2.23 14.45 -6.65
N VAL A 90 -3.14 13.75 -5.98
CA VAL A 90 -4.47 13.43 -6.49
C VAL A 90 -5.38 14.67 -6.40
N LYS A 91 -5.97 15.04 -7.54
CA LYS A 91 -6.95 16.13 -7.66
C LYS A 91 -8.38 15.65 -7.46
N ASN A 92 -8.71 14.46 -7.96
CA ASN A 92 -10.05 13.91 -7.90
C ASN A 92 -10.03 12.38 -8.00
N VAL A 93 -10.94 11.72 -7.28
CA VAL A 93 -11.20 10.28 -7.39
C VAL A 93 -12.67 10.11 -7.77
N THR A 94 -12.97 9.22 -8.71
CA THR A 94 -14.35 8.92 -9.11
C THR A 94 -14.53 7.43 -9.27
N ILE A 95 -15.38 6.84 -8.42
CA ILE A 95 -15.64 5.40 -8.43
C ILE A 95 -16.98 5.16 -9.13
N THR A 96 -16.94 4.37 -10.20
CA THR A 96 -18.12 4.04 -11.02
C THR A 96 -18.28 2.53 -11.15
N ASN A 97 -19.51 2.08 -11.38
CA ASN A 97 -19.78 0.69 -11.74
C ASN A 97 -19.85 0.58 -13.27
N SER A 98 -19.05 -0.30 -13.85
CA SER A 98 -19.12 -0.64 -15.26
C SER A 98 -20.46 -1.30 -15.57
N LYS A 99 -21.26 -0.66 -16.43
CA LYS A 99 -22.59 -1.13 -16.86
C LYS A 99 -22.56 -2.50 -17.54
N ARG A 100 -21.41 -2.95 -18.04
CA ARG A 100 -21.28 -4.20 -18.82
C ARG A 100 -21.02 -5.44 -17.97
N ASN A 101 -20.40 -5.30 -16.81
CA ASN A 101 -19.90 -6.45 -16.03
C ASN A 101 -19.92 -6.24 -14.51
N ASN A 102 -20.60 -5.19 -14.02
CA ASN A 102 -20.70 -4.85 -12.61
C ASN A 102 -19.33 -4.74 -11.89
N ARG A 103 -18.26 -4.42 -12.64
CA ARG A 103 -16.94 -4.16 -12.07
C ARG A 103 -16.87 -2.72 -11.59
N LYS A 104 -16.30 -2.51 -10.40
CA LYS A 104 -15.95 -1.18 -9.90
C LYS A 104 -14.73 -0.66 -10.67
N ILE A 105 -14.79 0.58 -11.13
CA ILE A 105 -13.72 1.29 -11.82
C ILE A 105 -13.47 2.58 -11.07
N ALA A 106 -12.23 2.82 -10.66
CA ALA A 106 -11.80 4.10 -10.12
C ALA A 106 -11.09 4.90 -11.22
N ILE A 107 -11.52 6.13 -11.44
CA ILE A 107 -10.87 7.10 -12.32
C ILE A 107 -10.21 8.13 -11.41
N ILE A 108 -8.89 8.26 -11.53
CA ILE A 108 -8.10 9.14 -10.67
C ILE A 108 -7.44 10.22 -11.51
N THR A 109 -7.72 11.47 -11.18
CA THR A 109 -7.09 12.64 -11.80
C THR A 109 -5.95 13.10 -10.91
N VAL A 110 -4.73 13.15 -11.43
CA VAL A 110 -3.54 13.64 -10.72
C VAL A 110 -3.04 14.97 -11.29
N ASP A 111 -2.16 15.66 -10.56
CA ASP A 111 -1.40 16.79 -11.10
C ASP A 111 -0.59 16.34 -12.32
N SER A 112 -0.59 17.15 -13.39
CA SER A 112 0.09 16.79 -14.63
C SER A 112 1.60 16.60 -14.45
N ARG A 113 2.19 17.28 -13.46
CA ARG A 113 3.61 17.14 -13.10
C ARG A 113 3.91 15.82 -12.41
N ASP A 114 2.90 15.21 -11.79
CA ASP A 114 3.04 13.99 -11.00
C ASP A 114 2.54 12.76 -11.78
N ARG A 115 2.20 12.90 -13.07
CA ARG A 115 1.72 11.78 -13.91
C ARG A 115 2.72 10.63 -13.95
N GLY A 116 4.02 10.93 -14.04
CA GLY A 116 5.07 9.90 -13.99
C GLY A 116 5.06 9.15 -12.66
N LEU A 117 5.05 9.89 -11.54
CA LEU A 117 4.99 9.32 -10.19
C LEU A 117 3.74 8.47 -9.97
N ALA A 118 2.60 8.87 -10.54
CA ALA A 118 1.34 8.16 -10.39
C ALA A 118 1.28 6.85 -11.18
N ILE A 119 2.06 6.72 -12.25
CA ILE A 119 2.11 5.51 -13.09
C ILE A 119 3.19 4.54 -12.60
N GLY A 120 4.28 5.07 -12.02
CA GLY A 120 5.48 4.31 -11.70
C GLY A 120 6.48 4.40 -12.84
#